data_AF-A0A951A109-F1
#
_entry.id   AF-A0A951A109-F1
#
_cell.length_a   1.000
_cell.length_b   1.000
_cell.length_c   1.000
_cell.angle_alpha   90.00
_cell.angle_beta   90.00
_cell.angle_gamma   90.00
#
_symmetry.space_group_name_H-M   'P 1'
#
loop_
_entity.id
_entity.type
_entity.pdbx_description
1 polymer ?
#
loop_
_entity_poly.entity_id
_entity_poly.type
_entity_poly.pdbx_seq_one_letter_code
_entity_poly.pdbx_strand_id
1 'polypeptide(L)' 'AIYYLHGIPQDLFVPIFAIGRVPGWTAQCLEQYASNILIRPLTLYDGPEARDYVPIDRR' A
#
# COMPACT_ATOMS: atom_id res chain seq x y z
N ALA A 1 -18.40 -5.74 15.22
CA ALA A 1 -19.26 -6.25 16.31
C ALA A 1 -18.46 -6.92 17.42
N ILE A 2 -17.70 -7.99 17.16
CA ILE A 2 -17.00 -8.76 18.23
C ILE A 2 -16.07 -7.90 19.10
N TYR A 3 -15.08 -7.18 18.54
CA TYR A 3 -14.17 -6.38 19.35
C TYR A 3 -14.87 -5.26 20.14
N TYR A 4 -15.92 -4.66 19.57
CA TYR A 4 -16.76 -3.67 20.24
C TYR A 4 -17.53 -4.27 21.43
N LEU A 5 -18.12 -5.46 21.24
CA LEU A 5 -18.82 -6.19 22.30
C LEU A 5 -17.87 -6.66 23.42
N HIS A 6 -16.58 -6.83 23.12
CA HIS A 6 -15.53 -7.13 24.10
C HIS A 6 -14.95 -5.87 24.78
N GLY A 7 -15.48 -4.67 24.50
CA GLY A 7 -15.00 -3.42 25.10
C GLY A 7 -13.58 -3.05 24.67
N ILE A 8 -13.09 -3.60 23.57
CA ILE A 8 -11.77 -3.26 23.03
C ILE A 8 -11.85 -1.85 22.42
N PRO A 9 -10.92 -0.94 22.74
CA PRO A 9 -10.84 0.36 22.09
C PRO A 9 -10.77 0.25 20.57
N GLN A 10 -11.52 1.09 19.86
CA GLN A 10 -11.63 1.03 18.40
C GLN A 10 -10.26 1.20 17.71
N ASP A 11 -9.37 2.00 18.29
CA ASP A 11 -8.01 2.25 17.79
C ASP A 11 -7.15 0.97 17.76
N LEU A 12 -7.53 -0.07 18.50
CA LEU A 12 -6.84 -1.36 18.54
C LEU A 12 -7.36 -2.38 17.51
N PHE A 13 -8.42 -2.08 16.78
CA PHE A 13 -9.00 -3.04 15.84
C PHE A 13 -8.04 -3.37 14.68
N VAL A 14 -7.40 -2.35 14.11
CA VAL A 14 -6.42 -2.51 13.03
C VAL A 14 -5.13 -3.22 13.51
N PRO A 15 -4.54 -2.86 14.67
CA PRO A 15 -3.42 -3.61 15.25
C PRO A 15 -3.71 -5.10 15.49
N ILE A 16 -4.88 -5.44 16.05
CA ILE A 16 -5.23 -6.85 16.30
C ILE A 16 -5.36 -7.62 14.97
N PHE A 17 -5.98 -7.00 13.96
CA PHE A 17 -6.03 -7.57 12.62
C PHE A 17 -4.63 -7.80 12.06
N ALA A 18 -3.72 -6.83 12.18
CA ALA A 18 -2.35 -6.95 11.69
C ALA A 18 -1.62 -8.13 12.36
N ILE A 19 -1.74 -8.29 13.69
CA ILE A 19 -1.15 -9.43 14.42
C ILE A 19 -1.62 -10.77 13.83
N GLY A 20 -2.93 -10.91 13.55
CA GLY A 20 -3.47 -12.12 12.94
C GLY A 20 -3.01 -12.35 11.49
N ARG A 21 -2.65 -11.29 10.76
CA ARG A 21 -2.21 -11.37 9.35
C ARG A 21 -0.71 -11.56 9.17
N VAL A 22 0.11 -11.15 10.15
CA VAL A 22 1.58 -11.26 10.08
C VAL A 22 2.08 -12.63 9.63
N PRO A 23 1.60 -13.78 10.16
CA PRO A 23 2.08 -15.08 9.70
C PRO A 23 1.85 -15.32 8.20
N GLY A 24 0.70 -14.87 7.68
CA GLY A 24 0.37 -14.99 6.26
C GLY A 24 1.22 -14.07 5.38
N TRP A 25 1.48 -12.83 5.80
CA TRP A 25 2.40 -11.94 5.09
C TRP A 25 3.82 -12.50 5.07
N THR A 26 4.30 -13.05 6.18
CA THR A 26 5.62 -13.69 6.25
C THR A 26 5.72 -14.89 5.31
N ALA A 27 4.70 -15.75 5.26
CA ALA A 27 4.66 -16.87 4.33
C ALA A 27 4.73 -16.40 2.87
N GLN A 28 3.92 -15.40 2.50
CA GLN A 28 3.92 -14.82 1.15
C GLN A 28 5.27 -14.18 0.77
N CYS A 29 5.94 -13.52 1.73
CA CYS A 29 7.28 -13.01 1.52
C CYS A 29 8.28 -14.14 1.25
N LEU A 30 8.22 -15.25 2.01
CA LEU A 30 9.09 -16.41 1.81
C LEU A 30 8.85 -17.07 0.44
N GLU A 31 7.59 -17.19 0.02
CA GLU A 31 7.23 -17.70 -1.31
C GLU A 31 7.79 -16.81 -2.42
N GLN A 32 7.67 -15.48 -2.28
CA GLN A 32 8.27 -14.52 -3.20
C GLN A 32 9.80 -14.67 -3.23
N TYR A 33 10.47 -14.86 -2.09
CA TYR A 33 11.93 -15.06 -2.06
C TYR A 33 12.37 -16.34 -2.79
N ALA A 34 11.55 -17.40 -2.76
CA ALA A 34 11.85 -18.66 -3.42
C ALA A 34 11.79 -18.58 -4.96
N SER A 35 10.94 -17.70 -5.50
CA SER A 35 10.76 -17.49 -6.95
C SER A 35 10.66 -15.99 -7.27
N ASN A 36 11.73 -15.26 -6.99
CA ASN A 36 11.67 -13.81 -6.90
C ASN A 36 11.61 -13.11 -8.27
N ILE A 37 10.46 -12.52 -8.57
CA ILE A 37 10.25 -11.63 -9.70
C ILE A 37 9.97 -10.22 -9.18
N LEU A 38 10.75 -9.24 -9.63
CA LEU A 38 10.53 -7.83 -9.27
C LEU A 38 9.15 -7.38 -9.72
N ILE A 39 8.30 -6.97 -8.78
CA ILE A 39 7.00 -6.37 -9.06
C ILE A 39 7.24 -4.93 -9.54
N ARG A 40 7.16 -4.72 -10.86
CA ARG A 40 7.35 -3.40 -11.49
C ARG A 40 6.20 -3.09 -12.46
N PRO A 41 5.05 -2.63 -11.95
CA PRO A 41 3.94 -2.22 -12.81
C PRO A 41 4.31 -1.00 -13.64
N LEU A 42 3.77 -0.92 -14.85
CA LEU A 42 3.83 0.29 -15.69
C LEU A 42 2.58 1.12 -15.48
N THR A 43 2.73 2.43 -15.59
CA THR A 43 1.62 3.37 -15.62
C THR A 43 1.34 3.80 -17.05
N LEU A 44 0.08 3.95 -17.42
CA LEU A 44 -0.31 4.63 -18.64
C LEU A 44 -0.27 6.15 -18.39
N TYR A 45 0.53 6.87 -19.16
CA TYR A 45 0.50 8.33 -19.14
C TYR A 45 -0.67 8.83 -19.99
N ASP A 46 -1.62 9.50 -19.36
CA ASP A 46 -2.77 10.15 -20.00
C ASP A 46 -2.77 11.67 -19.71
N GLY A 47 -1.57 12.24 -19.54
CA GLY A 47 -1.37 13.67 -19.34
C GLY A 47 -1.11 14.42 -20.66
N PRO A 48 -0.99 15.75 -20.60
CA PRO A 48 -0.66 16.56 -21.77
C PRO A 48 0.75 16.23 -22.30
N GLU A 49 1.00 16.49 -23.59
CA GLU A 49 2.35 16.40 -24.15
C GLU A 49 3.33 17.37 -23.48
N ALA A 50 4.60 17.31 -23.87
CA ALA A 50 5.64 18.21 -23.37
C ALA A 50 5.20 19.68 -23.51
N ARG A 51 5.26 20.42 -22.40
CA ARG A 51 4.90 21.84 -22.33
C ARG A 51 6.15 22.68 -22.19
N ASP A 52 6.19 23.77 -22.92
CA ASP A 52 7.24 24.77 -22.74
C ASP A 52 7.18 25.37 -21.34
N TYR A 53 8.36 25.60 -20.77
CA TYR A 53 8.48 26.24 -19.46
C TYR A 53 8.10 27.73 -19.57
N VAL A 54 7.18 28.17 -18.70
CA VAL A 54 6.82 29.59 -18.56
C VAL A 54 7.52 30.17 -17.33
N PRO A 55 8.40 31.19 -17.50
CA PRO A 55 9.03 31.92 -16.40
C PRO A 55 8.00 32.44 -15.40
N ILE A 56 8.36 32.44 -14.11
CA ILE A 56 7.40 32.73 -13.03
C ILE A 56 6.74 34.11 -13.15
N ASP A 57 7.44 35.08 -13.72
CA ASP A 57 6.98 36.44 -14.01
C ASP A 57 5.94 36.50 -15.16
N ARG A 58 5.75 35.41 -15.90
CA ARG A 58 4.88 35.31 -17.09
C ARG A 58 3.82 34.20 -17.01
N ARG A 59 3.62 33.61 -15.83
CA ARG A 59 2.61 32.56 -15.60
C ARG A 59 1.22 33.14 -15.44
#